data_AF-A0A2G2LWM0-F1
#
_entry.id   AF-A0A2G2LWM0-F1
#
_cell.length_a   1.000
_cell.length_b   1.000
_cell.length_c   1.000
_cell.angle_alpha   90.00
_cell.angle_beta   90.00
_cell.angle_gamma   90.00
#
_symmetry.space_group_name_H-M   'P 1'
#
loop_
_entity.id
_entity.type
_entity.pdbx_description
1 polymer ?
#
loop_
_entity_poly.entity_id
_entity_poly.type
_entity_poly.pdbx_seq_one_letter_code
_entity_poly.pdbx_strand_id
1 'polypeptide(L)' 'AMSVPILRTADNVPVGVQFEGNWGDEANLFALAEQLEQIAPWAQDWPDMVSG' A
#
# COMPACT_ATOMS: atom_id res chain seq x y z
N ALA A 1 -8.00 6.90 7.80
CA ALA A 1 -7.91 5.49 7.34
C ALA A 1 -7.16 5.47 6.01
N MET A 2 -6.39 4.43 5.73
CA MET A 2 -5.52 4.32 4.55
C MET A 2 -5.44 2.85 4.11
N SER A 3 -5.33 2.61 2.79
CA SER A 3 -5.07 1.28 2.22
C SER A 3 -3.72 1.28 1.51
N VAL A 4 -2.90 0.25 1.74
CA VAL A 4 -1.59 0.07 1.09
C VAL A 4 -1.44 -1.33 0.48
N PRO A 5 -0.80 -1.48 -0.71
CA PRO A 5 -0.72 -2.75 -1.43
C PRO A 5 0.54 -3.56 -1.07
N ILE A 6 0.70 -3.92 0.21
CA ILE A 6 1.92 -4.60 0.71
C ILE A 6 1.91 -6.13 0.52
N LEU A 7 0.81 -6.70 0.04
CA LEU A 7 0.64 -8.14 -0.17
C LEU A 7 0.26 -8.45 -1.61
N ARG A 8 0.56 -9.68 -2.04
CA ARG A 8 0.12 -10.21 -3.34
C ARG A 8 -0.51 -11.59 -3.18
N THR A 9 -1.44 -11.90 -4.08
CA THR A 9 -1.93 -13.27 -4.25
C THR A 9 -0.85 -14.16 -4.87
N ALA A 10 -1.09 -15.48 -4.93
CA ALA A 10 -0.22 -16.41 -5.64
C ALA A 10 -0.08 -16.07 -7.14
N ASP A 11 -1.11 -15.46 -7.73
CA ASP A 11 -1.13 -15.01 -9.13
C ASP A 11 -0.58 -13.59 -9.33
N ASN A 12 0.17 -13.09 -8.34
CA ASN A 12 0.84 -11.78 -8.37
C ASN A 12 -0.13 -10.57 -8.44
N VAL A 13 -1.38 -10.73 -8.01
CA VAL A 13 -2.36 -9.64 -7.96
C VAL A 13 -2.17 -8.85 -6.66
N PRO A 14 -2.04 -7.50 -6.69
CA PRO A 14 -1.94 -6.68 -5.48
C PRO A 14 -3.16 -6.82 -4.56
N VAL A 15 -2.90 -6.94 -3.26
CA VAL A 15 -3.93 -6.99 -2.20
C VAL A 15 -3.76 -5.80 -1.27
N GLY A 16 -4.79 -4.96 -1.20
CA GLY A 16 -4.81 -3.81 -0.29
C GLY A 16 -5.01 -4.25 1.16
N VAL A 17 -4.19 -3.70 2.06
CA VAL A 17 -4.32 -3.86 3.51
C VAL A 17 -4.77 -2.52 4.10
N GLN A 18 -5.87 -2.55 4.84
CA GLN A 18 -6.48 -1.36 5.44
C GLN A 18 -5.92 -1.12 6.85
N PHE A 19 -5.49 0.12 7.10
CA PHE A 19 -5.10 0.61 8.42
C PHE A 19 -6.01 1.76 8.85
N GLU A 20 -6.45 1.71 10.11
CA GLU A 20 -7.20 2.79 10.74
C GLU A 20 -6.40 3.37 11.90
N GLY A 21 -6.41 4.70 11.98
CA GLY A 21 -5.76 5.46 13.03
C GLY A 21 -6.81 6.24 13.83
N ASN A 22 -6.35 6.93 14.87
CA ASN A 22 -7.21 7.82 15.64
C ASN A 22 -7.72 8.99 14.78
N TRP A 23 -8.80 9.62 15.23
CA TRP A 23 -9.35 10.80 14.58
C TRP A 23 -8.31 11.93 14.51
N GLY A 24 -8.04 12.45 13.31
CA GLY A 24 -7.07 13.52 13.09
C GLY A 24 -5.60 13.14 13.26
N ASP A 25 -5.28 11.83 13.31
CA ASP A 25 -3.90 11.32 13.41
C ASP A 25 -3.40 10.76 12.08
N GLU A 26 -3.57 11.53 11.00
CA GLU A 26 -3.09 11.13 9.66
C GLU A 26 -1.57 11.05 9.60
N ALA A 27 -0.85 11.84 10.40
CA ALA A 27 0.62 11.84 10.44
C ALA A 27 1.18 10.47 10.83
N ASN A 28 0.57 9.80 11.82
CA ASN A 28 0.96 8.47 12.23
C ASN A 28 0.64 7.40 11.17
N LEU A 29 -0.48 7.55 10.45
CA LEU A 29 -0.79 6.68 9.31
C LEU A 29 0.26 6.81 8.19
N PHE A 30 0.72 8.02 7.89
CA PHE A 30 1.80 8.22 6.90
C PHE A 30 3.16 7.70 7.38
N ALA A 31 3.51 7.90 8.66
CA ALA A 31 4.73 7.35 9.22
C ALA A 31 4.74 5.81 9.21
N LEU A 32 3.58 5.17 9.42
CA LEU A 32 3.42 3.73 9.25
C LEU A 32 3.57 3.33 7.78
N ALA A 33 2.98 4.09 6.85
CA ALA A 33 3.13 3.86 5.41
C ALA A 33 4.60 3.86 5.00
N GLU A 34 5.38 4.85 5.44
CA GLU A 34 6.80 4.95 5.13
C GLU A 34 7.59 3.71 5.59
N GLN A 35 7.35 3.25 6.81
CA GLN A 35 8.00 2.04 7.35
C GLN A 35 7.64 0.79 6.54
N LEU A 36 6.37 0.67 6.15
CA LEU A 36 5.92 -0.44 5.32
C LEU A 36 6.53 -0.39 3.92
N GLU A 37 6.66 0.80 3.32
CA GLU A 37 7.23 0.99 1.99
C GLU A 37 8.73 0.63 1.95
N GLN A 38 9.46 0.90 3.03
CA GLN A 38 10.86 0.50 3.16
C GLN A 38 11.04 -1.03 3.16
N ILE A 39 10.05 -1.79 3.63
CA ILE A 39 10.10 -3.26 3.73
C ILE A 39 9.51 -3.92 2.49
N ALA A 40 8.43 -3.36 1.94
CA ALA A 40 7.72 -3.86 0.78
C ALA A 40 7.47 -2.72 -0.22
N PRO A 41 8.47 -2.33 -1.03
CA PRO A 41 8.32 -1.20 -1.96
C PRO A 41 7.23 -1.45 -3.01
N TRP A 42 6.24 -0.55 -3.10
CA TRP A 42 5.12 -0.69 -4.06
C TRP A 42 5.06 0.40 -5.14
N ALA A 43 5.84 1.47 -5.03
CA ALA A 43 5.76 2.62 -5.95
C ALA A 43 5.99 2.27 -7.44
N GLN A 44 6.79 1.24 -7.72
CA GLN A 44 7.07 0.75 -9.07
C GLN A 44 6.19 -0.45 -9.50
N ASP A 45 5.27 -0.92 -8.65
CA ASP A 45 4.50 -2.13 -8.89
C ASP A 45 3.17 -1.83 -9.61
N TRP A 46 3.28 -1.18 -10.77
CA TRP A 46 2.14 -0.87 -11.62
C TRP A 46 1.86 -2.05 -12.57
N PRO A 47 0.58 -2.36 -12.84
CA PRO A 47 0.25 -3.30 -13.91
C PRO A 47 0.69 -2.75 -15.25
N ASP A 48 1.02 -3.64 -16.20
CA ASP A 48 1.24 -3.26 -17.59
C ASP A 48 -0.01 -2.52 -18.10
N MET A 49 0.17 -1.25 -18.46
CA MET A 49 -0.92 -0.49 -19.05
C MET A 49 -1.22 -1.09 -20.42
N VAL A 50 -2.37 -1.76 -20.53
CA VAL A 50 -2.86 -2.27 -21.81
C VAL A 50 -3.05 -1.07 -22.74
N SER A 51 -2.16 -0.93 -23.71
CA SER A 51 -2.33 0.01 -24.80
C SER A 51 -3.39 -0.60 -25.72
N GLY A 52 -4.58 0.02 -25.75
CA GLY A 52 -5.65 -0.32 -26.69
C GLY A 52 -5.32 0.06 -28.12
#